data_AF-A0A820MY16-F1
#
_entry.id   AF-A0A820MY16-F1
#
_cell.length_a   1.000
_cell.length_b   1.000
_cell.length_c   1.000
_cell.angle_alpha   90.00
_cell.angle_beta   90.00
_cell.angle_gamma   90.00
#
_symmetry.space_group_name_H-M   'P 1'
#
loop_
_entity.id
_entity.type
_entity.pdbx_description
1 polymer ?
#
loop_
_entity_poly.entity_id
_entity_poly.type
_entity_poly.pdbx_seq_one_letter_code
_entity_poly.pdbx_strand_id
1 'polypeptide(L)'
;MNDKRTGFGVPEIKLGLLPGAGGTQRLAQRLSLPDALDLVLTGKEVKAKKAKSMGLVDAIVEPIGPGLQTAEEKNIDYLRQVAVQKAKELTLRKHTPKQPGLLQ
;
A
#
# COMPACT_ATOMS: atom_id res chain seq x y z
N MET A 1 -8.67 -0.10 0.07
CA MET A 1 -10.00 0.45 0.32
C MET A 1 -9.95 1.31 1.58
N ASN A 2 -10.70 2.40 1.66
CA ASN A 2 -10.78 3.27 2.83
C ASN A 2 -11.79 2.71 3.85
N ASP A 3 -11.45 1.58 4.46
CA ASP A 3 -12.26 0.94 5.50
C ASP A 3 -11.47 0.85 6.81
N LYS A 4 -12.16 0.91 7.94
CA LYS A 4 -11.58 0.83 9.29
C LYS A 4 -10.81 -0.48 9.52
N ARG A 5 -11.26 -1.56 8.87
CA ARG A 5 -10.62 -2.88 8.91
C ARG A 5 -9.36 -3.00 8.06
N THR A 6 -9.15 -2.09 7.11
CA THR A 6 -7.97 -2.15 6.24
C THR A 6 -6.76 -1.55 6.95
N GLY A 7 -5.66 -2.31 7.02
CA GLY A 7 -4.37 -1.78 7.44
C GLY A 7 -3.19 -2.55 6.89
N PHE A 8 -2.04 -1.87 6.94
CA PHE A 8 -0.79 -2.30 6.33
C PHE A 8 0.32 -2.30 7.37
N GLY A 9 1.16 -3.33 7.38
CA GLY A 9 2.26 -3.42 8.32
C GLY A 9 3.02 -4.73 8.16
N VAL A 10 4.01 -4.93 9.02
CA VAL A 10 4.89 -6.09 9.03
C VAL A 10 4.74 -6.78 10.39
N PRO A 11 3.75 -7.67 10.56
CA PRO A 11 3.47 -8.31 11.85
C PRO A 11 4.56 -9.29 12.31
N GLU A 12 5.49 -9.69 11.44
CA GLU A 12 6.55 -10.66 11.71
C GLU A 12 7.41 -10.25 12.92
N ILE A 13 7.71 -8.96 13.07
CA ILE A 13 8.55 -8.46 14.16
C ILE A 13 7.88 -8.62 15.54
N LYS A 14 6.55 -8.59 15.59
CA LYS A 14 5.78 -8.81 16.83
C LYS A 14 5.89 -10.26 17.31
N LEU A 15 6.24 -11.18 16.42
CA LEU A 15 6.49 -12.59 16.72
C LEU A 15 7.99 -12.86 16.96
N GLY A 16 8.83 -11.81 17.02
CA GLY A 16 10.28 -11.95 17.16
C GLY A 16 10.99 -12.42 15.88
N LEU A 17 10.29 -12.38 14.73
CA LEU A 17 10.83 -12.83 13.45
C LEU A 17 11.26 -11.64 12.60
N LEU A 18 12.39 -11.80 11.91
CA LEU A 18 12.77 -10.86 10.87
C LEU A 18 11.86 -11.03 9.65
N PRO A 19 11.43 -9.94 8.98
CA PRO A 19 10.52 -10.02 7.84
C PRO A 19 11.19 -10.67 6.62
N GLY A 20 11.07 -11.99 6.51
CA GLY A 20 11.71 -12.80 5.47
C GLY A 20 11.05 -12.68 4.09
N ALA A 21 9.79 -12.25 4.02
CA ALA A 21 9.06 -12.13 2.76
C ALA A 21 9.43 -10.88 1.93
N GLY A 22 10.55 -10.21 2.24
CA GLY A 22 11.02 -9.00 1.55
C GLY A 22 10.39 -7.70 2.05
N GLY A 23 9.79 -7.68 3.24
CA GLY A 23 9.25 -6.47 3.87
C GLY A 23 10.32 -5.41 4.10
N THR A 24 11.51 -5.82 4.53
CA THR A 24 12.68 -4.94 4.72
C THR A 24 13.13 -4.29 3.42
N GLN A 25 13.20 -5.06 2.33
CA GLN A 25 13.69 -4.61 1.03
C GLN A 25 12.66 -3.73 0.31
N ARG A 26 11.40 -4.16 0.23
CA ARG A 26 10.36 -3.43 -0.51
C ARG A 26 9.96 -2.13 0.18
N LEU A 27 9.91 -2.10 1.52
CA LEU A 27 9.59 -0.87 2.24
C LEU A 27 10.71 0.16 2.11
N ALA A 28 11.97 -0.25 2.22
CA ALA A 28 13.12 0.64 2.04
C ALA A 28 13.19 1.28 0.64
N GLN A 29 12.72 0.57 -0.40
CA GLN A 29 12.68 1.12 -1.77
C GLN A 29 11.49 2.04 -2.04
N ARG A 30 10.39 1.90 -1.29
CA ARG A 30 9.12 2.56 -1.59
C ARG A 30 8.81 3.74 -0.66
N LEU A 31 9.35 3.74 0.55
CA LEU A 31 9.13 4.74 1.58
C LEU A 31 10.38 5.56 1.86
N SER A 32 10.22 6.62 2.66
CA SER A 32 11.36 7.29 3.29
C SER A 32 12.04 6.33 4.28
N LEU A 33 13.35 6.50 4.49
CA LEU A 33 14.10 5.67 5.43
C LEU A 33 13.50 5.69 6.86
N PRO A 34 13.11 6.85 7.44
CA PRO A 34 12.48 6.88 8.76
C PRO A 34 11.15 6.12 8.81
N ASP A 35 10.29 6.26 7.80
CA ASP A 35 9.00 5.59 7.75
C ASP A 35 9.14 4.07 7.56
N ALA A 36 10.10 3.65 6.74
CA ALA A 36 10.42 2.25 6.54
C ALA A 36 10.92 1.60 7.83
N LEU A 37 11.82 2.28 8.56
CA LEU A 37 12.34 1.79 9.83
C LEU A 37 11.27 1.74 10.92
N ASP A 38 10.40 2.75 11.04
CA ASP A 38 9.29 2.71 12.01
C ASP A 38 8.39 1.50 11.74
N LEU A 39 8.03 1.22 10.49
CA LEU A 39 7.20 0.06 10.14
C LEU A 39 7.88 -1.28 10.44
N VAL A 40 9.15 -1.43 10.04
CA VAL A 40 9.89 -2.69 10.19
C VAL A 40 10.23 -2.98 11.65
N LEU A 41 10.61 -1.97 12.43
CA LEU A 41 11.05 -2.15 13.82
C LEU A 41 9.89 -2.21 14.80
N THR A 42 8.78 -1.52 14.52
CA THR A 42 7.64 -1.49 15.46
C THR A 42 6.52 -2.47 15.10
N GLY A 43 6.43 -2.90 13.84
CA GLY A 43 5.35 -3.75 13.36
C GLY A 43 3.96 -3.09 13.50
N LYS A 44 3.90 -1.77 13.65
CA LYS A 44 2.65 -1.02 13.77
C LYS A 44 1.86 -1.11 12.47
N GLU A 45 0.54 -1.18 12.61
CA GLU A 45 -0.37 -1.18 11.48
C GLU A 45 -0.72 0.26 11.10
N VAL A 46 -0.66 0.56 9.80
CA VAL A 46 -0.96 1.86 9.23
C VAL A 46 -2.27 1.78 8.45
N LYS A 47 -3.19 2.72 8.72
CA LYS A 47 -4.47 2.82 8.03
C LYS A 47 -4.33 3.45 6.64
N ALA A 48 -5.31 3.20 5.76
CA ALA A 48 -5.29 3.60 4.36
C ALA A 48 -4.85 5.05 4.12
N LYS A 49 -5.40 6.02 4.87
CA LYS A 49 -5.06 7.45 4.72
C LYS A 49 -3.58 7.75 4.98
N LYS A 50 -3.03 7.25 6.09
CA LYS A 50 -1.61 7.42 6.44
C LYS A 50 -0.70 6.64 5.48
N ALA A 51 -1.15 5.47 5.00
CA ALA A 51 -0.44 4.69 3.99
C ALA A 51 -0.27 5.47 2.67
N LYS A 52 -1.26 6.28 2.27
CA LYS A 52 -1.15 7.13 1.06
C LYS A 52 -0.22 8.31 1.28
N SER A 53 -0.29 8.96 2.45
CA SER A 53 0.57 10.12 2.73
C SER A 53 2.06 9.75 2.76
N MET A 54 2.39 8.55 3.25
CA MET A 54 3.77 8.05 3.28
C MET A 54 4.25 7.43 1.95
N GLY A 55 3.37 7.32 0.94
CA GLY A 55 3.69 6.71 -0.36
C GLY A 55 3.69 5.18 -0.39
N LEU A 56 3.13 4.53 0.64
CA LEU A 56 2.99 3.06 0.71
C LEU A 56 1.95 2.55 -0.30
N VAL A 57 0.87 3.31 -0.51
CA VAL A 57 -0.18 2.99 -1.47
C VAL A 57 -0.34 4.09 -2.51
N ASP A 58 -0.56 3.71 -3.77
CA ASP A 58 -0.70 4.65 -4.88
C ASP A 58 -2.07 5.32 -4.92
N ALA A 59 -3.12 4.59 -4.52
CA ALA A 59 -4.50 5.07 -4.56
C ALA A 59 -5.32 4.52 -3.38
N ILE A 60 -6.33 5.28 -2.99
CA ILE A 60 -7.35 4.88 -2.03
C ILE A 60 -8.69 5.02 -2.74
N VAL A 61 -9.55 4.02 -2.57
CA VAL A 61 -10.95 4.06 -3.01
C VAL A 61 -11.86 3.95 -1.81
N GLU A 62 -13.04 4.57 -1.89
CA GLU A 62 -14.07 4.46 -0.85
C GLU A 62 -14.88 3.17 -1.03
N PRO A 63 -15.28 2.52 0.07
CA PRO A 63 -16.14 1.34 0.01
C PRO A 63 -17.50 1.74 -0.57
N ILE A 64 -17.97 0.97 -1.53
CA ILE A 64 -19.31 1.09 -2.08
C ILE A 64 -20.27 0.42 -1.09
N GLY A 65 -21.35 1.11 -0.74
CA GLY A 65 -22.40 0.56 0.10
C GLY A 65 -23.10 -0.65 -0.53
N PRO A 66 -23.86 -1.44 0.26
CA PRO A 66 -24.61 -2.56 -0.26
C PRO A 66 -25.66 -2.05 -1.27
N GLY A 67 -25.79 -2.75 -2.39
CA GLY A 67 -26.95 -2.61 -3.28
C GLY A 67 -27.52 -4.01 -3.54
N LEU A 68 -27.90 -4.34 -4.78
CA LEU A 68 -28.44 -5.67 -5.14
C LEU A 68 -27.54 -6.91 -4.87
N GLN A 69 -26.30 -6.73 -4.43
CA GLN A 69 -25.35 -7.80 -4.08
C GLN A 69 -24.68 -7.43 -2.76
N THR A 70 -23.94 -8.37 -2.16
CA THR A 70 -23.18 -8.13 -0.94
C THR A 70 -22.20 -6.98 -1.12
N ALA A 71 -21.95 -6.22 -0.05
CA ALA A 71 -21.03 -5.09 -0.10
C ALA A 71 -19.60 -5.56 -0.43
N GLU A 72 -19.19 -6.75 0.05
CA GLU A 72 -17.87 -7.31 -0.25
C GLU A 72 -17.68 -7.61 -1.74
N GLU A 73 -18.62 -8.32 -2.39
CA GLU A 73 -18.49 -8.70 -3.81
C GLU A 73 -18.41 -7.48 -4.72
N LYS A 74 -19.28 -6.49 -4.50
CA LYS A 74 -19.26 -5.24 -5.26
C LYS A 74 -17.97 -4.47 -5.10
N ASN A 75 -17.45 -4.45 -3.88
CA ASN A 75 -16.19 -3.77 -3.59
C ASN A 75 -15.01 -4.44 -4.30
N ILE A 76 -14.99 -5.77 -4.38
CA ILE A 76 -13.96 -6.52 -5.13
C ILE A 76 -14.03 -6.19 -6.63
N ASP A 77 -15.22 -6.25 -7.23
CA ASP A 77 -15.40 -5.94 -8.65
C ASP A 77 -15.02 -4.49 -8.98
N TYR A 78 -15.36 -3.55 -8.10
CA TYR A 78 -14.97 -2.16 -8.24
C TYR A 78 -13.45 -1.97 -8.11
N LEU A 79 -12.82 -2.59 -7.12
CA LEU A 79 -11.36 -2.57 -6.97
C LEU A 79 -10.67 -3.11 -8.23
N ARG A 80 -11.22 -4.17 -8.84
CA ARG A 80 -10.73 -4.71 -10.11
C ARG A 80 -10.83 -3.68 -11.24
N GLN A 81 -11.98 -3.03 -11.40
CA GLN A 81 -12.16 -2.00 -12.43
C GLN A 81 -11.19 -0.84 -12.24
N VAL A 82 -11.08 -0.30 -11.02
CA VAL A 82 -10.15 0.79 -10.70
C VAL A 82 -8.70 0.38 -10.95
N ALA A 83 -8.31 -0.84 -10.57
CA ALA A 83 -6.96 -1.34 -10.80
C ALA A 83 -6.62 -1.42 -12.30
N VAL A 84 -7.55 -1.94 -13.13
CA VAL A 84 -7.38 -2.01 -14.59
C VAL A 84 -7.28 -0.62 -15.20
N GLN A 85 -8.13 0.32 -14.78
CA GLN A 85 -8.06 1.71 -15.26
C GLN A 85 -6.74 2.37 -14.85
N LYS A 86 -6.30 2.18 -13.60
CA LYS A 86 -5.03 2.71 -13.11
C LYS A 86 -3.84 2.14 -13.87
N ALA A 87 -3.84 0.84 -14.17
CA ALA A 87 -2.80 0.21 -14.97
C ALA A 87 -2.74 0.83 -16.38
N LYS A 88 -3.89 1.05 -17.03
CA LYS A 88 -3.97 1.72 -18.34
C LYS A 88 -3.43 3.16 -18.29
N GLU A 89 -3.80 3.93 -17.27
CA GLU A 89 -3.26 5.29 -17.06
C GLU A 89 -1.74 5.28 -16.87
N LEU A 90 -1.23 4.33 -16.09
CA LEU A 90 0.21 4.18 -15.83
C LEU A 90 0.97 3.80 -17.11
N THR A 91 0.39 2.98 -17.98
CA THR A 91 1.00 2.67 -19.28
C THR A 91 1.01 3.87 -20.25
N LEU A 92 0.03 4.76 -20.16
CA LEU A 92 -0.03 5.99 -20.98
C LEU A 92 0.97 7.05 -20.49
N ARG A 93 1.22 7.13 -19.19
CA ARG A 93 2.27 7.98 -18.60
C ARG A 93 3.61 7.25 -18.69
N LYS A 94 4.36 7.45 -19.79
CA LYS A 94 5.72 6.91 -19.96
C LYS A 94 6.57 7.00 -18.68
N HIS A 95 7.26 5.89 -18.39
CA HIS A 95 8.18 5.66 -17.29
C HIS A 95 9.18 6.81 -17.08
N THR A 96 9.10 7.52 -15.95
CA THR A 96 10.25 8.26 -15.42
C THR A 96 10.89 7.38 -14.35
N PRO A 97 12.10 6.84 -14.56
CA PRO A 97 12.79 6.12 -13.50
C PRO A 97 13.06 7.10 -12.35
N LYS A 98 12.67 6.75 -11.13
CA LYS A 98 13.13 7.48 -9.94
C LYS A 98 14.66 7.33 -9.91
N GLN A 99 15.37 8.45 -10.04
CA GLN A 99 16.82 8.49 -9.91
C GLN A 99 17.20 7.89 -8.55
N PRO A 100 18.10 6.88 -8.50
CA PRO A 100 18.66 6.45 -7.23
C PRO A 100 19.41 7.65 -6.64
N GLY A 101 18.96 8.12 -5.48
CA GLY A 101 19.56 9.25 -4.78
C GLY A 101 21.06 9.01 -4.60
N LEU A 102 21.85 9.91 -5.20
CA LEU A 102 23.28 10.00 -5.01
C LEU A 102 23.51 10.39 -3.54
N LEU A 103 24.22 9.53 -2.79
CA LEU A 103 24.81 9.91 -1.52
C LEU A 103 25.89 10.96 -1.82
N GLN A 104 25.63 12.21 -1.44
CA GLN A 104 26.66 13.20 -1.11
C GLN A 104 26.70 13.34 0.40
#